data_AF-A0A1G1JQP5-F1
#
_entry.id   AF-A0A1G1JQP5-F1
#
_cell.length_a   1.000
_cell.length_b   1.000
_cell.length_c   1.000
_cell.angle_alpha   90.00
_cell.angle_beta   90.00
_cell.angle_gamma   90.00
#
_symmetry.space_group_name_H-M   'P 1'
#
loop_
_entity.id
_entity.type
_entity.pdbx_description
1 polymer ?
#
loop_
_entity_poly.entity_id
_entity_poly.type
_entity_poly.pdbx_seq_one_letter_code
_entity_poly.pdbx_strand_id
1 'polypeptide(L)'
;MVQYGVMATLFKEKRSFIRHPISAPLKLHIPTEKEPVSSEALDLSLGGLSFLWRNQLLRGETINLSILIKEKAFSINARVVFSKEDRKTGKYKTGVCFMDRPSAFKAKIAEEALEIIEYRKNLSKEMGRNISEEEAAKKWIRQFAAQFPTEEHGNK
;
A
#
# COMPACT_ATOMS: atom_id res chain seq x y z
N MET A 1 -32.57 34.36 -26.90
CA MET A 1 -31.60 34.43 -25.78
C MET A 1 -31.24 33.00 -25.39
N VAL A 2 -29.95 32.71 -25.33
CA VAL A 2 -29.37 31.36 -25.36
C VAL A 2 -29.52 30.64 -24.02
N GLN A 3 -29.97 29.40 -24.08
CA GLN A 3 -30.13 28.44 -23.00
C GLN A 3 -28.75 27.95 -22.54
N TYR A 4 -28.29 28.37 -21.36
CA TYR A 4 -27.07 27.84 -20.76
C TYR A 4 -27.38 26.54 -20.00
N GLY A 5 -27.23 25.43 -20.70
CA GLY A 5 -27.09 24.11 -20.08
C GLY A 5 -25.71 23.99 -19.44
N VAL A 6 -25.64 24.03 -18.11
CA VAL A 6 -24.42 23.64 -17.39
C VAL A 6 -24.48 22.14 -17.17
N MET A 7 -23.90 21.39 -18.12
CA MET A 7 -23.57 19.98 -17.93
C MET A 7 -22.43 19.89 -16.92
N ALA A 8 -22.79 19.80 -15.64
CA ALA A 8 -21.86 19.38 -14.60
C ALA A 8 -21.41 17.95 -14.92
N THR A 9 -20.26 17.81 -15.58
CA THR A 9 -19.57 16.54 -15.74
C THR A 9 -19.26 16.02 -14.34
N LEU A 10 -20.11 15.10 -13.85
CA LEU A 10 -19.85 14.36 -12.62
C LEU A 10 -18.50 13.64 -12.80
N PHE A 11 -17.47 14.06 -12.05
CA PHE A 11 -16.26 13.26 -11.88
C PHE A 11 -16.68 11.99 -11.14
N LYS A 12 -17.04 10.95 -11.88
CA LYS A 12 -17.34 9.65 -11.32
C LYS A 12 -16.03 9.08 -10.80
N GLU A 13 -15.82 9.20 -9.49
CA GLU A 13 -14.71 8.55 -8.79
C GLU A 13 -14.79 7.05 -9.11
N LYS A 14 -13.77 6.53 -9.79
CA LYS A 14 -13.72 5.13 -10.24
C LYS A 14 -13.08 4.23 -9.20
N ARG A 15 -12.41 4.80 -8.19
CA ARG A 15 -11.73 4.06 -7.14
C ARG A 15 -12.67 3.85 -5.96
N SER A 16 -12.75 2.62 -5.49
CA SER A 16 -13.46 2.29 -4.25
C SER A 16 -12.63 2.62 -2.99
N PHE A 17 -11.32 2.88 -3.14
CA PHE A 17 -10.39 3.08 -2.03
C PHE A 17 -9.39 4.20 -2.32
N ILE A 18 -9.10 5.00 -1.29
CA ILE A 18 -8.01 5.96 -1.29
C ILE A 18 -6.69 5.20 -1.39
N ARG A 19 -5.74 5.73 -2.18
CA ARG A 19 -4.39 5.18 -2.30
C ARG A 19 -3.40 6.08 -1.59
N HIS A 20 -2.66 5.53 -0.65
CA HIS A 20 -1.59 6.22 0.05
C HIS A 20 -0.27 5.94 -0.67
N PRO A 21 0.46 6.99 -1.09
CA PRO A 21 1.83 6.83 -1.56
C PRO A 21 2.68 6.20 -0.46
N ILE A 22 3.45 5.17 -0.81
CA ILE A 22 4.38 4.53 0.12
C ILE A 22 5.72 4.29 -0.58
N SER A 23 6.77 4.06 0.20
CA SER A 23 8.06 3.55 -0.26
C SER A 23 8.44 2.41 0.68
N ALA A 24 8.21 1.17 0.22
CA ALA A 24 8.45 -0.02 1.01
C ALA A 24 9.07 -1.13 0.16
N PRO A 25 10.11 -1.83 0.67
CA PRO A 25 10.68 -2.98 -0.02
C PRO A 25 9.62 -4.07 -0.20
N LEU A 26 9.59 -4.63 -1.40
CA LEU A 26 8.63 -5.64 -1.80
C LEU A 26 9.38 -6.83 -2.40
N LYS A 27 8.93 -8.05 -2.09
CA LYS A 27 9.44 -9.29 -2.67
C LYS A 27 8.36 -9.97 -3.49
N LEU A 28 8.67 -10.35 -4.73
CA LEU A 28 7.82 -11.20 -5.55
C LEU A 28 8.30 -12.65 -5.43
N HIS A 29 7.36 -13.55 -5.16
CA HIS A 29 7.61 -15.00 -5.17
C HIS A 29 7.22 -15.54 -6.54
N ILE A 30 8.23 -15.89 -7.34
CA ILE A 30 8.05 -16.37 -8.70
C ILE A 30 8.31 -17.87 -8.69
N PRO A 31 7.35 -18.73 -9.12
CA PRO A 31 7.52 -20.18 -9.05
C PRO A 31 8.77 -20.73 -9.76
N THR A 32 9.23 -20.03 -10.81
CA THR A 32 10.41 -20.42 -11.59
C THR A 32 11.73 -19.95 -10.98
N GLU A 33 11.71 -19.18 -9.90
CA GLU A 33 12.91 -18.63 -9.25
C GLU A 33 13.07 -19.22 -7.86
N LYS A 34 14.31 -19.57 -7.51
CA LYS A 34 14.62 -20.15 -6.18
C LYS A 34 14.45 -19.15 -5.05
N GLU A 35 14.66 -17.87 -5.33
CA GLU A 35 14.67 -16.80 -4.34
C GLU A 35 13.66 -15.70 -4.70
N PRO A 36 13.02 -15.06 -3.71
CA PRO A 36 12.12 -13.94 -3.96
C PRO A 36 12.88 -12.71 -4.47
N VAL A 37 12.34 -12.12 -5.53
CA VAL A 37 12.97 -11.02 -6.25
C VAL A 37 12.50 -9.68 -5.71
N SER A 38 13.44 -8.74 -5.54
CA SER A 38 13.17 -7.43 -4.98
C SER A 38 12.47 -6.47 -5.96
N SER A 39 11.57 -5.67 -5.40
CA SER A 39 10.92 -4.50 -5.99
C SER A 39 10.60 -3.50 -4.87
N GLU A 40 9.87 -2.45 -5.20
CA GLU A 40 9.41 -1.40 -4.28
C GLU A 40 7.94 -1.10 -4.54
N ALA A 41 7.15 -1.08 -3.47
CA ALA A 41 5.77 -0.63 -3.52
C ALA A 41 5.73 0.91 -3.66
N LEU A 42 4.93 1.41 -4.59
CA LEU A 42 4.77 2.84 -4.88
C LEU A 42 3.56 3.46 -4.16
N ASP A 43 2.50 2.67 -4.03
CA ASP A 43 1.27 3.06 -3.37
C ASP A 43 0.51 1.83 -2.87
N LEU A 44 -0.31 2.05 -1.85
CA LEU A 44 -1.09 1.03 -1.16
C LEU A 44 -2.51 1.53 -0.92
N SER A 45 -3.47 0.62 -0.85
CA SER A 45 -4.86 0.87 -0.50
C SER A 45 -5.47 -0.42 0.02
N LEU A 46 -6.66 -0.35 0.61
CA LEU A 46 -7.41 -1.54 1.04
C LEU A 46 -7.72 -2.51 -0.12
N GLY A 47 -7.78 -2.02 -1.36
CA GLY A 47 -8.11 -2.85 -2.53
C GLY A 47 -6.91 -3.44 -3.26
N GLY A 48 -5.69 -2.95 -3.00
CA GLY A 48 -4.52 -3.33 -3.79
C GLY A 48 -3.35 -2.35 -3.71
N LEU A 49 -2.26 -2.70 -4.39
CA LEU A 49 -1.02 -1.91 -4.41
C LEU A 49 -0.44 -1.81 -5.82
N SER A 50 0.53 -0.91 -6.01
CA SER A 50 1.33 -0.88 -7.24
C SER A 50 2.82 -0.84 -6.98
N PHE A 51 3.59 -1.35 -7.94
CA PHE A 51 5.05 -1.47 -7.89
C PHE A 51 5.65 -1.38 -9.29
N LEU A 52 6.97 -1.18 -9.38
CA LEU A 52 7.72 -1.26 -10.64
C LEU A 52 8.33 -2.66 -10.81
N TRP A 53 8.14 -3.24 -11.99
CA TRP A 53 8.61 -4.59 -12.29
C TRP A 53 9.44 -4.66 -13.57
N ARG A 54 10.41 -5.58 -13.65
CA ARG A 54 11.32 -5.68 -14.80
C ARG A 54 10.66 -6.21 -16.08
N ASN A 55 9.61 -7.02 -15.95
CA ASN A 55 8.92 -7.65 -17.09
C ASN A 55 7.44 -7.32 -17.05
N GLN A 56 6.74 -7.47 -18.17
CA GLN A 56 5.29 -7.33 -18.19
C GLN A 56 4.66 -8.54 -17.49
N LEU A 57 3.85 -8.32 -16.45
CA LEU A 57 2.97 -9.36 -15.90
C LEU A 57 1.62 -9.37 -16.62
N LEU A 58 1.04 -10.56 -16.77
CA LEU A 58 -0.21 -10.72 -17.51
C LEU A 58 -1.39 -10.30 -16.66
N ARG A 59 -2.34 -9.57 -17.25
CA ARG A 59 -3.59 -9.21 -16.55
C ARG A 59 -4.34 -10.49 -16.17
N GLY A 60 -4.77 -10.57 -14.91
CA GLY A 60 -5.45 -11.74 -14.35
C GLY A 60 -4.51 -12.77 -13.72
N GLU A 61 -3.20 -12.66 -13.94
CA GLU A 61 -2.19 -13.50 -13.29
C GLU A 61 -2.26 -13.34 -11.76
N THR A 62 -2.13 -14.46 -11.06
CA THR A 62 -2.09 -14.49 -9.59
C THR A 62 -0.63 -14.53 -9.16
N ILE A 63 -0.27 -13.62 -8.25
CA ILE A 63 1.08 -13.50 -7.72
C ILE A 63 1.05 -13.48 -6.19
N ASN A 64 2.11 -13.99 -5.57
CA ASN A 64 2.36 -13.79 -4.15
C ASN A 64 3.46 -12.74 -3.97
N LEU A 65 3.19 -11.77 -3.11
CA LEU A 65 4.08 -10.68 -2.80
C LEU A 65 4.24 -10.50 -1.30
N SER A 66 5.39 -9.97 -0.87
CA SER A 66 5.65 -9.69 0.53
C SER A 66 6.15 -8.27 0.70
N ILE A 67 5.43 -7.46 1.50
CA ILE A 67 5.90 -6.15 1.94
C ILE A 67 6.82 -6.39 3.14
N LEU A 68 8.05 -5.88 3.09
CA LEU A 68 9.03 -6.04 4.15
C LEU A 68 9.09 -4.78 5.01
N ILE A 69 8.87 -4.93 6.32
CA ILE A 69 8.94 -3.84 7.29
C ILE A 69 9.74 -4.33 8.49
N LYS A 70 10.95 -3.79 8.65
CA LYS A 70 11.94 -4.27 9.63
C LYS A 70 12.15 -5.79 9.45
N GLU A 71 11.91 -6.58 10.48
CA GLU A 71 12.05 -8.05 10.49
C GLU A 71 10.77 -8.79 10.07
N LYS A 72 9.69 -8.07 9.75
CA LYS A 72 8.40 -8.67 9.41
C LYS A 72 8.17 -8.68 7.90
N ALA A 73 7.60 -9.79 7.41
CA ALA A 73 7.15 -9.95 6.04
C ALA A 73 5.63 -10.13 5.98
N PHE A 74 4.94 -9.23 5.29
CA PHE A 74 3.49 -9.29 5.09
C PHE A 74 3.19 -9.97 3.74
N SER A 75 3.00 -11.29 3.76
CA SER A 75 2.68 -12.07 2.55
C SER A 75 1.21 -11.90 2.13
N ILE A 76 1.00 -11.55 0.87
CA ILE A 76 -0.25 -11.12 0.26
C ILE A 76 -0.45 -11.89 -1.05
N ASN A 77 -1.63 -12.47 -1.23
CA ASN A 77 -2.05 -13.02 -2.52
C ASN A 77 -2.78 -11.93 -3.32
N ALA A 78 -2.33 -11.71 -4.55
CA ALA A 78 -2.85 -10.62 -5.37
C ALA A 78 -3.03 -11.05 -6.83
N ARG A 79 -3.92 -10.35 -7.53
CA ARG A 79 -4.17 -10.53 -8.95
C ARG A 79 -3.76 -9.28 -9.73
N VAL A 80 -3.05 -9.46 -10.83
CA VAL A 80 -2.63 -8.37 -11.71
C VAL A 80 -3.84 -7.73 -12.39
N VAL A 81 -4.02 -6.43 -12.19
CA VAL A 81 -5.10 -5.63 -12.79
C VAL A 81 -4.60 -4.89 -14.03
N PHE A 82 -3.37 -4.39 -13.99
CA PHE A 82 -2.68 -3.80 -15.13
C PHE A 82 -1.16 -3.94 -14.98
N SER A 83 -0.46 -3.94 -16.12
CA SER A 83 0.99 -3.84 -16.20
C SER A 83 1.34 -3.00 -17.42
N LYS A 84 1.88 -1.80 -17.19
CA LYS A 84 2.16 -0.81 -18.24
C LYS A 84 3.61 -0.35 -18.17
N GLU A 85 4.29 -0.38 -19.30
CA GLU A 85 5.65 0.12 -19.41
C GLU A 85 5.76 1.61 -19.06
N ASP A 86 6.71 1.93 -18.19
CA ASP A 86 7.19 3.25 -17.88
C ASP A 86 8.39 3.55 -18.79
N ARG A 87 8.15 4.35 -19.83
CA ARG A 87 9.15 4.70 -20.85
C ARG A 87 10.40 5.38 -20.28
N LYS A 88 10.35 5.97 -19.09
CA LYS A 88 11.52 6.61 -18.47
C LYS A 88 12.46 5.59 -17.85
N THR A 89 11.92 4.48 -17.37
CA THR A 89 12.70 3.48 -16.61
C THR A 89 12.88 2.16 -17.36
N GLY A 90 12.09 1.91 -18.42
CA GLY A 90 12.02 0.62 -19.11
C GLY A 90 11.38 -0.48 -18.26
N LYS A 91 10.87 -0.16 -17.06
CA LYS A 91 10.16 -1.08 -16.17
C LYS A 91 8.66 -0.97 -16.37
N TYR A 92 7.91 -1.95 -15.88
CA TYR A 92 6.46 -1.98 -15.93
C TYR A 92 5.87 -1.55 -14.60
N LYS A 93 5.09 -0.45 -14.61
CA LYS A 93 4.22 -0.12 -13.49
C LYS A 93 3.08 -1.13 -13.47
N THR A 94 3.06 -1.95 -12.42
CA THR A 94 2.09 -3.02 -12.23
C THR A 94 1.18 -2.67 -11.07
N GLY A 95 -0.12 -2.74 -11.30
CA GLY A 95 -1.13 -2.64 -10.24
C GLY A 95 -1.80 -4.00 -10.01
N VAL A 96 -1.99 -4.35 -8.76
CA VAL A 96 -2.63 -5.60 -8.34
C VAL A 96 -3.80 -5.32 -7.40
N CYS A 97 -4.79 -6.19 -7.39
CA CYS A 97 -5.83 -6.21 -6.36
C CYS A 97 -5.64 -7.39 -5.42
N PHE A 98 -6.01 -7.23 -4.15
CA PHE A 98 -5.93 -8.31 -3.17
C PHE A 98 -7.03 -9.34 -3.42
N MET A 99 -6.67 -10.63 -3.30
CA MET A 99 -7.59 -11.71 -3.63
C MET A 99 -8.50 -12.14 -2.48
N ASP A 100 -8.10 -11.83 -1.24
CA ASP A 100 -8.78 -12.29 -0.04
C ASP A 100 -8.71 -11.26 1.10
N ARG A 101 -9.64 -11.36 2.06
CA ARG A 101 -9.69 -10.48 3.23
C ARG A 101 -8.40 -10.54 4.06
N PRO A 102 -7.79 -11.70 4.34
CA PRO A 102 -6.51 -11.77 5.05
C PRO A 102 -5.38 -10.95 4.39
N SER A 103 -5.28 -10.99 3.06
CA SER A 103 -4.29 -10.25 2.28
C SER A 103 -4.52 -8.73 2.39
N ALA A 104 -5.78 -8.30 2.28
CA ALA A 104 -6.14 -6.89 2.49
C ALA A 104 -5.87 -6.41 3.92
N PHE A 105 -6.15 -7.26 4.92
CA PHE A 105 -5.89 -6.95 6.33
C PHE A 105 -4.39 -6.83 6.62
N LYS A 106 -3.57 -7.76 6.14
CA LYS A 106 -2.10 -7.68 6.26
C LYS A 106 -1.54 -6.43 5.59
N ALA A 107 -2.05 -6.09 4.41
CA ALA A 107 -1.70 -4.85 3.72
C ALA A 107 -2.04 -3.62 4.56
N LYS A 108 -3.22 -3.57 5.19
CA LYS A 108 -3.59 -2.47 6.08
C LYS A 108 -2.64 -2.35 7.28
N ILE A 109 -2.31 -3.47 7.93
CA ILE A 109 -1.32 -3.45 9.03
C ILE A 109 0.05 -2.93 8.53
N ALA A 110 0.46 -3.33 7.33
CA ALA A 110 1.71 -2.86 6.74
C ALA A 110 1.69 -1.35 6.47
N GLU A 111 0.57 -0.81 5.96
CA GLU A 111 0.35 0.63 5.76
C GLU A 111 0.53 1.41 7.07
N GLU A 112 -0.21 1.03 8.12
CA GLU A 112 -0.14 1.67 9.44
C GLU A 112 1.28 1.63 10.04
N ALA A 113 1.98 0.51 9.87
CA ALA A 113 3.36 0.37 10.34
C ALA A 113 4.32 1.32 9.61
N LEU A 114 4.13 1.53 8.30
CA LEU A 114 4.92 2.49 7.52
C LEU A 114 4.63 3.93 7.95
N GLU A 115 3.37 4.28 8.18
CA GLU A 115 2.98 5.61 8.64
C GLU A 115 3.61 5.96 10.00
N ILE A 116 3.63 5.02 10.95
CA ILE A 116 4.29 5.20 12.25
C ILE A 116 5.81 5.42 12.08
N ILE A 117 6.45 4.66 11.17
CA ILE A 117 7.88 4.79 10.90
C ILE A 117 8.18 6.17 10.30
N GLU A 118 7.37 6.62 9.35
CA GLU A 118 7.51 7.93 8.73
C GLU A 118 7.25 9.06 9.73
N TYR A 119 6.20 8.95 10.54
CA TYR A 119 5.91 9.88 11.62
C TYR A 119 7.08 10.03 12.59
N ARG A 120 7.65 8.93 13.06
CA ARG A 120 8.84 8.94 13.93
C ARG A 120 10.01 9.66 13.26
N LYS A 121 10.24 9.40 11.97
CA LYS A 121 11.32 10.03 11.20
C LYS A 121 11.10 11.54 11.09
N ASN A 122 9.88 11.98 10.81
CA ASN A 122 9.53 13.39 10.69
C ASN A 122 9.64 14.11 12.05
N LEU A 123 9.10 13.50 13.11
CA LEU A 123 9.22 14.03 14.47
C LEU A 123 10.68 14.13 14.93
N SER A 124 11.54 13.17 14.56
CA SER A 124 12.97 13.23 14.88
C SER A 124 13.68 14.39 14.18
N LYS A 125 13.31 14.66 12.93
CA LYS A 125 13.83 15.82 12.19
C LYS A 125 13.36 17.14 12.82
N GLU A 126 12.07 17.24 13.13
CA GLU A 126 11.48 18.44 13.74
C GLU A 126 12.10 18.77 15.10
N MET A 127 12.33 17.74 15.93
CA MET A 127 12.89 17.89 17.28
C MET A 127 14.42 18.01 17.29
N GLY A 128 15.08 17.88 16.13
CA GLY A 128 16.55 17.90 16.03
C GLY A 128 17.26 16.79 16.80
N ARG A 129 16.55 15.71 17.18
CA ARG A 129 17.11 14.55 17.90
C ARG A 129 16.41 13.26 17.49
N ASN A 130 17.09 12.14 17.68
CA ASN A 130 16.48 10.83 17.45
C ASN A 130 15.37 10.56 18.49
N ILE A 131 14.16 10.24 17.99
CA ILE A 131 13.04 9.78 18.81
C ILE A 131 13.04 8.25 18.84
N SER A 132 12.87 7.68 20.03
CA SER A 132 12.76 6.23 20.21
C SER A 132 11.43 5.70 19.67
N GLU A 133 11.36 4.40 19.39
CA GLU A 133 10.11 3.75 18.94
C GLU A 133 9.00 3.88 19.97
N GLU A 134 9.34 3.71 21.24
CA GLU A 134 8.39 3.82 22.34
C GLU A 134 7.83 5.25 22.48
N GLU A 135 8.68 6.28 22.37
CA GLU A 135 8.22 7.67 22.44
C GLU A 135 7.32 8.02 21.25
N ALA A 136 7.69 7.60 20.03
CA ALA A 136 6.88 7.82 18.84
C ALA A 136 5.53 7.09 18.93
N ALA A 137 5.51 5.83 19.37
CA ALA A 137 4.28 5.06 19.53
C ALA A 137 3.33 5.70 20.55
N LYS A 138 3.84 6.17 21.70
CA LYS A 138 3.01 6.88 22.71
C LYS A 138 2.39 8.16 22.14
N LYS A 139 3.15 8.94 21.36
CA LYS A 139 2.64 10.16 20.70
C LYS A 139 1.63 9.83 19.60
N TRP A 140 1.91 8.82 18.78
CA TRP A 140 0.99 8.35 17.74
C TRP A 140 -0.34 7.88 18.33
N ILE A 141 -0.32 7.02 19.35
CA ILE A 141 -1.54 6.55 20.02
C ILE A 141 -2.33 7.75 20.58
N ARG A 142 -1.68 8.71 21.23
CA ARG A 142 -2.39 9.91 21.74
C ARG A 142 -3.07 10.73 20.62
N GLN A 143 -2.48 10.77 19.44
CA GLN A 143 -3.01 11.53 18.29
C GLN A 143 -4.05 10.75 17.48
N PHE A 144 -3.91 9.43 17.38
CA PHE A 144 -4.64 8.58 16.42
C PHE A 144 -5.40 7.40 17.08
N ALA A 145 -5.50 7.34 18.42
CA ALA A 145 -6.20 6.26 19.13
C ALA A 145 -7.60 5.96 18.59
N ALA A 146 -8.33 6.98 18.14
CA ALA A 146 -9.69 6.84 17.60
C ALA A 146 -9.76 6.15 16.22
N GLN A 147 -8.63 5.94 15.54
CA GLN A 147 -8.56 5.36 14.20
C GLN A 147 -8.17 3.88 14.21
N PHE A 148 -7.76 3.33 15.35
CA PHE A 148 -7.51 1.89 15.47
C PHE A 148 -8.84 1.14 15.37
N PRO A 149 -8.90 0.02 14.62
CA PRO A 149 -10.07 -0.83 14.63
C PRO A 149 -10.29 -1.33 16.06
N THR A 150 -11.37 -0.89 16.69
CA THR A 150 -11.82 -1.48 17.94
C THR A 150 -12.33 -2.87 17.62
N GLU A 151 -11.84 -3.89 18.32
CA GLU A 151 -12.43 -5.22 18.27
C GLU A 151 -13.89 -5.11 18.76
N GLU A 152 -14.82 -4.99 17.82
CA GLU A 152 -16.22 -5.30 18.11
C GLU A 152 -16.27 -6.77 18.46
N HIS A 153 -16.41 -7.01 19.75
CA HIS A 153 -16.61 -8.32 20.33
C HIS A 153 -17.84 -8.94 19.70
N GLY A 154 -17.62 -9.91 18.81
CA GLY A 154 -18.62 -10.91 18.47
C GLY A 154 -18.90 -11.76 19.71
N ASN A 155 -19.81 -11.29 20.55
CA ASN A 155 -20.44 -12.09 21.58
C ASN A 155 -21.95 -11.89 21.52
N LYS A 156 -22.60 -12.64 20.63
CA LYS A 156 -23.81 -13.45 20.86
C LYS A 156 -24.24 -14.14 19.58
#